data_AF-A0A820MJS0-F1
#
_entry.id   AF-A0A820MJS0-F1
#
_cell.length_a   1.000
_cell.length_b   1.000
_cell.length_c   1.000
_cell.angle_alpha   90.00
_cell.angle_beta   90.00
_cell.angle_gamma   90.00
#
_symmetry.space_group_name_H-M   'P 1'
#
loop_
_entity.id
_entity.type
_entity.pdbx_description
1 polymer ?
#
loop_
_entity_poly.entity_id
_entity_poly.type
_entity_poly.pdbx_seq_one_letter_code
_entity_poly.pdbx_strand_id
1 'polypeptide(L)'
;ETVIYETYKKYFGRKKATNYKNPEHGLRASAQRGLACIFQALIRKTPASALGKPHHRDGLTLMHIAAIYNRPMIIDMLLLVGIDINTRAEVNYASIGGTPLHSACRHGSLDAASCLLGNMAAIVFDHQGWSRIHHAAYCDHVRIVRL
;
A
#
# COMPACT_ATOMS: atom_id res chain seq x y z
N GLU A 1 17.49 6.65 16.31
CA GLU A 1 16.03 6.82 16.48
C GLU A 1 15.53 8.25 16.33
N THR A 2 16.35 9.25 16.67
CA THR A 2 15.98 10.68 16.68
C THR A 2 15.48 11.21 15.33
N VAL A 3 16.13 10.82 14.21
CA VAL A 3 15.77 11.32 12.86
C VAL A 3 14.36 10.86 12.42
N ILE A 4 14.01 9.59 12.69
CA ILE A 4 12.69 9.03 12.35
C ILE A 4 11.61 9.74 13.17
N TYR A 5 11.83 9.88 14.48
CA TYR A 5 10.89 10.56 15.37
C TYR A 5 10.69 12.03 15.00
N GLU A 6 11.75 12.78 14.73
CA GLU A 6 11.64 14.19 14.34
C GLU A 6 10.93 14.37 12.98
N THR A 7 11.17 13.45 12.04
CA THR A 7 10.43 13.48 10.76
C THR A 7 8.95 13.19 10.98
N TYR A 8 8.59 12.17 11.77
CA TYR A 8 7.19 11.91 12.11
C TYR A 8 6.54 13.07 12.86
N LYS A 9 7.26 13.70 13.79
CA LYS A 9 6.79 14.89 14.51
C LYS A 9 6.51 16.04 13.56
N LYS A 10 7.35 16.25 12.54
CA LYS A 10 7.12 17.24 11.48
C LYS A 10 5.83 16.96 10.70
N TYR A 11 5.56 15.71 10.32
CA TYR A 11 4.41 15.37 9.48
C TYR A 11 3.08 15.15 10.22
N PHE A 12 3.13 14.73 11.49
CA PHE A 12 1.94 14.27 12.23
C PHE A 12 1.77 14.93 13.60
N GLY A 13 2.74 15.74 14.03
CA GLY A 13 2.74 16.36 15.35
C GLY A 13 3.26 15.44 16.46
N ARG A 14 3.67 16.05 17.58
CA ARG A 14 4.38 15.38 18.68
C ARG A 14 3.60 14.22 19.30
N LYS A 15 2.27 14.38 19.47
CA LYS A 15 1.38 13.37 20.07
C LYS A 15 1.20 12.12 19.21
N LYS A 16 1.23 12.24 17.87
CA LYS A 16 1.10 11.08 16.96
C LYS A 16 2.46 10.43 16.69
N ALA A 17 3.54 11.20 16.73
CA ALA A 17 4.90 10.71 16.51
C ALA A 17 5.34 9.59 17.48
N THR A 18 4.81 9.59 18.71
CA THR A 18 5.08 8.55 19.71
C THR A 18 4.50 7.19 19.31
N ASN A 19 3.36 7.17 18.60
CA ASN A 19 2.72 5.93 18.17
C ASN A 19 3.48 5.25 17.02
N TYR A 20 4.27 6.01 16.25
CA TYR A 20 5.11 5.47 15.17
C TYR A 20 6.44 4.87 15.64
N LYS A 21 6.66 4.81 16.96
CA LYS A 21 7.68 3.92 17.54
C LYS A 21 7.33 2.44 17.32
N ASN A 22 6.05 2.10 17.23
CA ASN A 22 5.62 0.78 16.79
C ASN A 22 5.93 0.64 15.28
N PRO A 23 6.75 -0.35 14.86
CA PRO A 23 7.13 -0.54 13.46
C PRO A 23 5.94 -0.67 12.51
N GLU A 24 4.85 -1.34 12.90
CA GLU A 24 3.65 -1.52 12.08
C GLU A 24 3.01 -0.16 11.75
N HIS A 25 2.79 0.67 12.78
CA HIS A 25 2.21 1.99 12.62
C HIS A 25 3.14 2.93 11.83
N GLY A 26 4.45 2.83 12.08
CA GLY A 26 5.45 3.61 11.35
C GLY A 26 5.51 3.25 9.86
N LEU A 27 5.58 1.96 9.54
CA LEU A 27 5.59 1.45 8.15
C LEU A 27 4.34 1.88 7.42
N ARG A 28 3.17 1.73 8.02
CA ARG A 28 1.90 2.17 7.42
C ARG A 28 1.87 3.67 7.17
N ALA A 29 2.27 4.48 8.15
CA ALA A 29 2.27 5.94 8.02
C ALA A 29 3.28 6.44 6.97
N SER A 30 4.46 5.81 6.90
CA SER A 30 5.47 6.12 5.89
C SER A 30 5.05 5.66 4.49
N ALA A 31 4.40 4.51 4.35
CA ALA A 31 3.78 4.07 3.10
C ALA A 31 2.70 5.06 2.64
N GLN A 32 1.76 5.44 3.50
CA GLN A 32 0.71 6.40 3.15
C GLN A 32 1.26 7.76 2.68
N ARG A 33 2.29 8.27 3.36
CA ARG A 33 2.91 9.58 3.04
C ARG A 33 4.00 9.53 1.97
N GLY A 34 4.45 8.34 1.56
CA GLY A 34 5.58 8.19 0.64
C GLY A 34 6.95 8.53 1.26
N LEU A 35 7.11 8.36 2.58
CA LEU A 35 8.37 8.63 3.28
C LEU A 35 9.35 7.47 3.09
N ALA A 36 9.83 7.31 1.85
CA ALA A 36 10.63 6.16 1.39
C ALA A 36 11.86 5.86 2.26
N CYS A 37 12.63 6.88 2.66
CA CYS A 37 13.80 6.68 3.51
C CYS A 37 13.44 6.10 4.89
N ILE A 38 12.31 6.53 5.46
CA ILE A 38 11.84 6.01 6.76
C ILE A 38 11.29 4.61 6.59
N PHE A 39 10.52 4.39 5.53
CA PHE A 39 10.00 3.08 5.19
C PHE A 39 11.13 2.06 5.04
N GLN A 40 12.19 2.41 4.29
CA GLN A 40 13.40 1.61 4.12
C GLN A 40 14.13 1.33 5.45
N ALA A 41 14.18 2.32 6.36
CA ALA A 41 14.82 2.12 7.66
C ALA A 41 14.02 1.17 8.57
N LEU A 42 12.69 1.22 8.49
CA LEU A 42 11.80 0.37 9.28
C LEU A 42 11.69 -1.05 8.72
N ILE A 43 11.65 -1.20 7.39
CA ILE A 43 11.48 -2.51 6.75
C ILE A 43 12.67 -3.42 7.04
N ARG A 44 13.90 -2.88 7.10
CA ARG A 44 15.11 -3.62 7.46
C ARG A 44 15.12 -4.16 8.90
N LYS A 45 14.30 -3.58 9.77
CA LYS A 45 14.16 -3.99 11.18
C LYS A 45 12.95 -4.89 11.42
N THR A 46 12.16 -5.16 10.38
CA THR A 46 10.91 -5.89 10.48
C THR A 46 11.04 -7.21 9.72
N PRO A 47 10.73 -8.36 10.32
CA PRO A 47 10.79 -9.63 9.60
C PRO A 47 9.75 -9.66 8.48
N ALA A 48 10.10 -10.27 7.35
CA ALA A 48 9.23 -10.36 6.17
C ALA A 48 7.86 -11.00 6.48
N SER A 49 7.82 -11.96 7.41
CA SER A 49 6.59 -12.62 7.87
C SER A 49 5.56 -11.67 8.50
N ALA A 50 5.97 -10.49 8.96
CA ALA A 50 5.08 -9.47 9.51
C ALA A 50 4.61 -8.45 8.46
N LEU A 51 5.33 -8.30 7.34
CA LEU A 51 5.08 -7.24 6.34
C LEU A 51 3.95 -7.57 5.36
N GLY A 52 3.76 -8.85 5.05
CA GLY A 52 2.74 -9.32 4.11
C GLY A 52 1.34 -9.48 4.70
N LYS A 53 1.19 -9.29 6.02
CA LYS A 53 -0.08 -9.52 6.71
C LYS A 53 -1.04 -8.34 6.54
N PRO A 54 -2.35 -8.61 6.37
CA PRO A 54 -3.38 -7.58 6.45
C PRO A 54 -3.38 -6.89 7.81
N HIS A 55 -3.61 -5.58 7.81
CA HIS A 55 -3.73 -4.82 9.04
C HIS A 55 -5.15 -4.99 9.64
N HIS A 56 -5.22 -5.30 10.92
CA HIS A 56 -6.46 -5.66 11.64
C HIS A 56 -7.65 -4.68 11.52
N ARG A 57 -7.40 -3.38 11.29
CA ARG A 57 -8.46 -2.37 11.22
C ARG A 57 -9.26 -2.38 9.93
N ASP A 58 -8.58 -2.59 8.81
CA ASP A 58 -9.15 -2.41 7.46
C ASP A 58 -8.90 -3.60 6.55
N GLY A 59 -8.13 -4.59 7.01
CA GLY A 59 -7.80 -5.76 6.22
C GLY A 59 -6.83 -5.47 5.08
N LEU A 60 -6.10 -4.34 5.11
CA LEU A 60 -5.20 -3.95 4.03
C LEU A 60 -3.74 -4.28 4.36
N THR A 61 -3.01 -4.85 3.41
CA THR A 61 -1.55 -5.01 3.52
C THR A 61 -0.82 -3.70 3.21
N LEU A 62 0.49 -3.61 3.53
CA LEU A 62 1.30 -2.44 3.17
C LEU A 62 1.30 -2.15 1.66
N MET A 63 1.19 -3.19 0.82
CA MET A 63 1.14 -3.02 -0.63
C MET A 63 -0.18 -2.39 -1.10
N HIS A 64 -1.31 -2.72 -0.47
CA HIS A 64 -2.57 -2.02 -0.69
C HIS A 64 -2.45 -0.54 -0.31
N ILE A 65 -1.85 -0.23 0.83
CA ILE A 65 -1.64 1.17 1.25
C ILE A 65 -0.76 1.92 0.24
N ALA A 66 0.34 1.33 -0.19
CA ALA A 66 1.20 1.95 -1.21
C ALA A 66 0.44 2.17 -2.53
N ALA A 67 -0.40 1.22 -2.94
CA ALA A 67 -1.23 1.31 -4.13
C ALA A 67 -2.32 2.40 -4.03
N ILE A 68 -3.04 2.48 -2.91
CA ILE A 68 -4.12 3.47 -2.66
C ILE A 68 -3.58 4.90 -2.68
N TYR A 69 -2.38 5.12 -2.13
CA TYR A 69 -1.78 6.45 -1.99
C TYR A 69 -0.78 6.79 -3.09
N ASN A 70 -0.81 6.07 -4.21
CA ASN A 70 0.04 6.28 -5.38
C ASN A 70 1.55 6.32 -5.07
N ARG A 71 2.08 5.29 -4.39
CA ARG A 71 3.48 5.22 -3.95
C ARG A 71 4.28 4.10 -4.64
N PRO A 72 4.66 4.25 -5.92
CA PRO A 72 5.40 3.22 -6.66
C PRO A 72 6.73 2.84 -5.97
N MET A 73 7.48 3.82 -5.46
CA MET A 73 8.74 3.55 -4.73
C MET A 73 8.55 2.62 -3.52
N ILE A 74 7.42 2.72 -2.81
CA ILE A 74 7.13 1.85 -1.66
C ILE A 74 6.72 0.45 -2.14
N ILE A 75 6.03 0.35 -3.28
CA ILE A 75 5.71 -0.93 -3.93
C ILE A 75 7.00 -1.66 -4.29
N ASP A 76 7.93 -0.99 -4.97
CA ASP A 76 9.23 -1.57 -5.34
C ASP A 76 10.01 -2.04 -4.09
N MET A 77 10.03 -1.24 -3.02
CA MET A 77 10.68 -1.62 -1.75
C MET A 77 10.06 -2.89 -1.12
N LEU A 78 8.75 -3.06 -1.22
CA LEU A 78 8.06 -4.25 -0.71
C LEU A 78 8.36 -5.50 -1.57
N LEU A 79 8.41 -5.34 -2.90
CA LEU A 79 8.79 -6.41 -3.82
C LEU A 79 10.24 -6.88 -3.57
N LEU A 80 11.15 -5.94 -3.33
CA LEU A 80 12.56 -6.23 -3.02
C LEU A 80 12.75 -7.10 -1.77
N VAL A 81 11.83 -7.06 -0.81
CA VAL A 81 11.88 -7.91 0.39
C VAL A 81 10.99 -9.17 0.25
N GLY A 82 10.53 -9.47 -0.96
CA GLY A 82 9.81 -10.70 -1.29
C GLY A 82 8.33 -10.70 -0.93
N ILE A 83 7.69 -9.54 -0.77
CA ILE A 83 6.24 -9.49 -0.58
C ILE A 83 5.52 -9.77 -1.89
N ASP A 84 4.54 -10.65 -1.85
CA ASP A 84 3.72 -11.00 -3.00
C ASP A 84 2.93 -9.79 -3.52
N ILE A 85 3.09 -9.50 -4.80
CA ILE A 85 2.41 -8.42 -5.51
C ILE A 85 0.89 -8.61 -5.58
N ASN A 86 0.44 -9.86 -5.49
CA ASN A 86 -0.96 -10.27 -5.60
C ASN A 86 -1.61 -10.54 -4.23
N THR A 87 -1.00 -10.07 -3.13
CA THR A 87 -1.63 -10.16 -1.80
C THR A 87 -3.09 -9.72 -1.85
N ARG A 88 -3.98 -10.43 -1.16
CA ARG A 88 -5.39 -10.04 -1.10
C ARG A 88 -5.67 -9.35 0.21
N ALA A 89 -6.45 -8.27 0.14
CA ALA A 89 -7.01 -7.69 1.33
C ALA A 89 -7.98 -8.69 2.00
N GLU A 90 -8.19 -8.55 3.30
CA GLU A 90 -9.28 -9.27 3.96
C GLU A 90 -10.62 -8.74 3.44
N VAL A 91 -11.60 -9.65 3.38
CA VAL A 91 -12.99 -9.28 3.10
C VAL A 91 -13.62 -8.83 4.41
N ASN A 92 -14.03 -7.57 4.46
CA ASN A 92 -14.72 -6.99 5.60
C ASN A 92 -15.64 -5.85 5.11
N TYR A 93 -16.23 -5.09 6.04
CA TYR A 93 -17.13 -3.99 5.69
C TYR A 93 -16.47 -2.87 4.87
N ALA A 94 -15.14 -2.75 4.89
CA ALA A 94 -14.37 -1.71 4.22
C ALA A 94 -13.62 -2.19 2.96
N SER A 95 -13.49 -3.51 2.77
CA SER A 95 -12.70 -4.11 1.70
C SER A 95 -13.38 -5.37 1.16
N ILE A 96 -13.44 -5.48 -0.17
CA ILE A 96 -14.00 -6.63 -0.89
C ILE A 96 -12.94 -7.70 -1.23
N GLY A 97 -11.79 -7.64 -0.56
CA GLY A 97 -10.67 -8.58 -0.74
C GLY A 97 -10.05 -8.58 -2.12
N GLY A 98 -9.91 -7.39 -2.72
CA GLY A 98 -9.16 -7.20 -3.97
C GLY A 98 -7.65 -7.29 -3.76
N THR A 99 -6.91 -7.19 -4.86
CA THR A 99 -5.43 -7.07 -4.86
C THR A 99 -5.00 -5.59 -4.82
N PRO A 100 -3.71 -5.27 -4.58
CA PRO A 100 -3.19 -3.90 -4.67
C PRO A 100 -3.54 -3.22 -6.00
N LEU A 101 -3.57 -3.98 -7.11
CA LEU A 101 -3.93 -3.45 -8.43
C LEU A 101 -5.40 -3.01 -8.50
N HIS A 102 -6.32 -3.74 -7.86
CA HIS A 102 -7.71 -3.30 -7.73
C HIS A 102 -7.78 -1.97 -6.95
N SER A 103 -7.02 -1.87 -5.86
CA SER A 103 -6.97 -0.63 -5.06
C SER A 103 -6.39 0.54 -5.83
N ALA A 104 -5.29 0.37 -6.57
CA ALA A 104 -4.72 1.43 -7.40
C ALA A 104 -5.71 1.92 -8.46
N CYS A 105 -6.39 0.99 -9.13
CA CYS A 105 -7.39 1.30 -10.15
C CYS A 105 -8.62 2.01 -9.58
N ARG A 106 -9.15 1.57 -8.44
CA ARG A 106 -10.29 2.21 -7.75
C ARG A 106 -9.98 3.65 -7.31
N HIS A 107 -8.74 3.93 -6.91
CA HIS A 107 -8.36 5.23 -6.33
C HIS A 107 -7.66 6.15 -7.34
N GLY A 108 -7.60 5.81 -8.63
CA GLY A 108 -6.96 6.67 -9.63
C GLY A 108 -5.45 6.80 -9.47
N SER A 109 -4.81 5.86 -8.76
CA SER A 109 -3.37 5.88 -8.48
C SER A 109 -2.58 5.38 -9.69
N LEU A 110 -2.42 6.26 -10.68
CA LEU A 110 -1.87 5.93 -11.99
C LEU A 110 -0.46 5.35 -11.92
N ASP A 111 0.45 6.00 -11.19
CA ASP A 111 1.86 5.57 -11.15
C ASP A 111 2.00 4.23 -10.41
N ALA A 112 1.20 4.02 -9.36
CA ALA A 112 1.12 2.73 -8.69
C ALA A 112 0.52 1.65 -9.59
N ALA A 113 -0.54 1.94 -10.36
CA ALA A 113 -1.12 0.99 -11.30
C ALA A 113 -0.10 0.60 -12.38
N SER A 114 0.60 1.57 -12.98
CA SER A 114 1.67 1.33 -13.94
C SER A 114 2.82 0.52 -13.34
N CYS A 115 3.26 0.85 -12.12
CA CYS A 115 4.31 0.11 -11.40
C CYS A 115 3.90 -1.34 -11.12
N LEU A 116 2.66 -1.58 -10.68
CA LEU A 116 2.15 -2.94 -10.43
C LEU A 116 2.07 -3.75 -11.72
N LEU A 117 1.55 -3.17 -12.81
CA LEU A 117 1.49 -3.82 -14.12
C LEU A 117 2.88 -4.09 -14.70
N GLY A 118 3.81 -3.13 -14.57
CA GLY A 118 5.20 -3.29 -14.98
C GLY A 118 5.93 -4.39 -14.23
N ASN A 119 5.54 -4.65 -12.97
CA ASN A 119 6.02 -5.78 -12.17
C ASN A 119 5.13 -7.05 -12.32
N MET A 120 4.36 -7.15 -13.40
CA MET A 120 3.55 -8.31 -13.75
C MET A 120 2.49 -8.71 -12.70
N ALA A 121 1.88 -7.73 -12.01
CA ALA A 121 0.72 -7.99 -11.16
C ALA A 121 -0.40 -8.68 -11.96
N ALA A 122 -0.98 -9.72 -11.38
CA ALA A 122 -1.97 -10.53 -12.07
C ALA A 122 -3.29 -9.77 -12.27
N ILE A 123 -3.88 -9.91 -13.46
CA ILE A 123 -5.22 -9.42 -13.77
C ILE A 123 -6.20 -10.51 -13.35
N VAL A 124 -6.73 -10.38 -12.13
CA VAL A 124 -7.70 -11.32 -11.54
C VAL A 124 -9.00 -10.61 -11.20
N PHE A 125 -10.01 -11.38 -10.80
CA PHE A 125 -11.26 -10.87 -10.26
C PHE A 125 -11.22 -10.84 -8.73
N ASP A 126 -11.90 -9.87 -8.14
CA ASP A 126 -12.18 -9.82 -6.70
C ASP A 126 -13.41 -10.67 -6.32
N HIS A 127 -13.81 -10.63 -5.04
CA HIS A 127 -14.95 -11.42 -4.54
C HIS A 127 -16.31 -10.94 -5.05
N GLN A 128 -16.39 -9.76 -5.67
CA GLN A 128 -17.59 -9.26 -6.34
C GLN A 128 -17.59 -9.59 -7.84
N GLY A 129 -16.58 -10.33 -8.32
CA GLY A 129 -16.41 -10.63 -9.74
C GLY A 129 -15.91 -9.43 -10.55
N TRP A 130 -15.37 -8.39 -9.90
CA TRP A 130 -14.84 -7.22 -10.60
C TRP A 130 -13.34 -7.39 -10.84
N SER A 131 -12.93 -7.17 -12.09
CA SER A 131 -11.52 -6.97 -12.44
C SER A 131 -11.08 -5.53 -12.19
N ARG A 132 -9.76 -5.28 -12.12
CA ARG A 132 -9.15 -3.95 -11.94
C ARG A 132 -9.79 -2.85 -12.80
N ILE A 133 -10.11 -3.17 -14.06
CA ILE A 133 -10.63 -2.21 -15.03
C ILE A 133 -12.07 -1.79 -14.72
N HIS A 134 -12.87 -2.66 -14.10
CA HIS A 134 -14.24 -2.33 -13.69
C HIS A 134 -14.21 -1.24 -12.61
N HIS A 135 -13.30 -1.34 -11.64
CA HIS A 135 -13.11 -0.29 -10.64
C HIS A 135 -12.62 1.02 -11.25
N ALA A 136 -11.65 0.96 -12.18
CA ALA A 136 -11.15 2.17 -12.85
C ALA A 136 -12.27 2.86 -13.65
N ALA A 137 -13.07 2.11 -14.40
CA ALA A 137 -14.18 2.65 -15.19
C ALA A 137 -15.31 3.19 -14.30
N TYR A 138 -15.69 2.45 -13.26
CA TYR A 138 -16.76 2.86 -12.33
C TYR A 138 -16.41 4.15 -11.58
N CYS A 139 -15.13 4.36 -11.26
CA CYS A 139 -14.64 5.57 -10.58
C CYS A 139 -14.13 6.67 -11.53
N ASP A 140 -14.39 6.56 -12.84
CA ASP A 140 -14.00 7.53 -13.88
C ASP A 140 -12.49 7.81 -13.99
N HIS A 141 -11.66 6.79 -13.75
CA HIS A 141 -10.19 6.89 -13.86
C HIS A 141 -9.72 6.58 -15.29
N VAL A 142 -10.12 7.42 -16.25
CA VAL A 142 -9.88 7.23 -17.70
C VAL A 142 -8.41 6.93 -18.03
N ARG A 143 -7.46 7.59 -17.36
CA ARG A 143 -6.03 7.35 -17.59
C ARG A 143 -5.59 5.93 -17.25
N ILE A 144 -6.20 5.32 -16.24
CA ILE A 144 -5.92 3.93 -15.84
C ILE A 144 -6.62 2.93 -16.75
N VAL A 145 -7.83 3.25 -17.25
CA VAL A 145 -8.52 2.40 -18.24
C VAL A 145 -7.71 2.25 -19.53
N ARG A 146 -6.88 3.27 -19.85
CA ARG A 146 -5.98 3.27 -21.01
C ARG A 146 -4.60 2.62 -20.74
N LEU A 147 -4.35 2.09 -19.54
CA LEU A 147 -3.15 1.30 -19.19
C LEU A 147 -3.33 -0.19 -19.52
#